data_AF-A0A522XXD6-F1
#
_entry.id   AF-A0A522XXD6-F1
#
_cell.length_a   1.000
_cell.length_b   1.000
_cell.length_c   1.000
_cell.angle_alpha   90.00
_cell.angle_beta   90.00
_cell.angle_gamma   90.00
#
_symmetry.space_group_name_H-M   'P 1'
#
loop_
_entity.id
_entity.type
_entity.pdbx_description
1 polymer ?
#
loop_
_entity_poly.entity_id
_entity_poly.type
_entity_poly.pdbx_seq_one_letter_code
_entity_poly.pdbx_strand_id
1 'polypeptide(L)'
;PEIATNAQIAAFYGRFGVAPAKFAKVMDSYEVEAKIKHATQFIDRNGVDSTPSLVINGRYRAGGATPEDMLRIAGALIQRERKTSPVP
;
A
#
# COMPACT_ATOMS: atom_id res chain seq x y z
N PRO A 1 1.67 22.20 3.82
CA PRO A 1 2.48 21.65 2.71
C PRO A 1 1.62 21.49 1.47
N GLU A 2 2.13 21.86 0.30
CA GLU A 2 1.46 21.65 -0.98
C GLU A 2 1.55 20.18 -1.38
N ILE A 3 0.47 19.61 -1.91
CA ILE A 3 0.46 18.25 -2.43
C ILE A 3 1.27 18.25 -3.74
N ALA A 4 2.25 17.36 -3.86
CA ALA A 4 3.09 17.27 -5.05
C ALA A 4 2.25 16.91 -6.29
N THR A 5 2.45 17.65 -7.37
CA THR A 5 1.86 17.39 -8.69
C THR A 5 2.49 16.16 -9.35
N ASN A 6 1.78 15.55 -10.30
CA ASN A 6 2.32 14.43 -11.09
C ASN A 6 3.60 14.81 -11.84
N ALA A 7 3.75 16.06 -12.28
CA ALA A 7 4.98 16.57 -12.89
C ALA A 7 6.15 16.63 -11.91
N GLN A 8 5.93 17.08 -10.66
CA GLN A 8 6.96 17.11 -9.62
C GLN A 8 7.40 15.70 -9.22
N ILE A 9 6.44 14.77 -9.10
CA ILE A 9 6.73 13.35 -8.84
C ILE A 9 7.54 12.77 -10.01
N ALA A 10 7.14 13.04 -11.27
CA ALA A 10 7.86 12.59 -12.45
C ALA A 10 9.30 13.13 -12.53
N ALA A 11 9.51 14.40 -12.19
CA ALA A 11 10.84 15.00 -12.14
C ALA A 11 11.74 14.34 -11.08
N PHE A 12 11.18 14.03 -9.91
CA PHE A 12 11.88 13.27 -8.88
C PHE A 12 12.30 11.88 -9.39
N TYR A 13 11.37 11.14 -10.01
CA TYR A 13 11.68 9.81 -10.51
C TYR A 13 12.63 9.80 -11.71
N GLY A 14 12.68 10.88 -12.51
CA GLY A 14 13.63 11.02 -13.62
C GLY A 14 15.10 10.81 -13.23
N ARG A 15 15.45 11.11 -11.97
CA ARG A 15 16.78 10.88 -11.40
C ARG A 15 17.16 9.39 -11.31
N PHE A 16 16.19 8.49 -11.43
CA PHE A 16 16.37 7.04 -11.38
C PHE A 16 16.25 6.38 -12.77
N GLY A 17 16.33 7.16 -13.85
CA GLY A 17 16.40 6.64 -15.23
C GLY A 17 15.07 6.44 -15.94
N VAL A 18 13.94 6.92 -15.38
CA VAL A 18 12.65 6.93 -16.09
C VAL A 18 12.48 8.21 -16.91
N ALA A 19 11.81 8.13 -18.06
CA ALA A 19 11.47 9.31 -18.86
C ALA A 19 10.35 10.12 -18.18
N PRO A 20 10.60 11.37 -17.71
CA PRO A 20 9.63 12.10 -16.88
C PRO A 20 8.28 12.34 -17.58
N ALA A 21 8.29 12.70 -18.86
CA ALA A 21 7.07 12.94 -19.62
C ALA A 21 6.20 11.68 -19.73
N LYS A 22 6.83 10.52 -19.96
CA LYS A 22 6.12 9.23 -19.99
C LYS A 22 5.60 8.86 -18.60
N PHE A 23 6.37 9.12 -17.55
CA PHE A 23 5.98 8.85 -16.18
C PHE A 23 4.74 9.66 -15.78
N ALA A 24 4.75 10.98 -15.99
CA ALA A 24 3.60 11.85 -15.71
C ALA A 24 2.35 11.40 -16.48
N LYS A 25 2.49 11.08 -17.77
CA LYS A 25 1.39 10.56 -18.59
C LYS A 25 0.80 9.26 -18.03
N VAL A 26 1.63 8.36 -17.50
CA VAL A 26 1.16 7.11 -16.87
C VAL A 26 0.51 7.40 -15.51
N MET A 27 0.99 8.37 -14.74
CA MET A 27 0.33 8.80 -13.50
C MET A 27 -1.09 9.32 -13.73
N ASP A 28 -1.32 9.99 -14.87
CA ASP A 28 -2.65 10.46 -15.31
C ASP A 28 -3.50 9.40 -16.04
N SER A 29 -3.00 8.16 -16.15
CA SER A 29 -3.69 7.11 -16.92
C SER A 29 -4.87 6.49 -16.17
N TYR A 30 -5.82 5.95 -16.93
CA TYR A 30 -6.95 5.19 -16.39
C TYR A 30 -6.49 4.00 -15.54
N GLU A 31 -5.40 3.33 -15.92
CA GLU A 31 -4.87 2.19 -15.21
C GLU A 31 -4.35 2.56 -13.82
N VAL A 32 -3.72 3.74 -13.67
CA VAL A 32 -3.31 4.26 -12.36
C VAL A 32 -4.53 4.71 -11.56
N GLU A 33 -5.48 5.42 -12.18
CA GLU A 33 -6.72 5.82 -11.53
C GLU A 33 -7.50 4.62 -10.97
N ALA A 34 -7.61 3.53 -11.73
CA ALA A 34 -8.25 2.28 -11.31
C ALA A 34 -7.54 1.65 -10.09
N LYS A 35 -6.20 1.67 -10.06
CA LYS A 35 -5.43 1.20 -8.90
C LYS A 35 -5.66 2.06 -7.67
N ILE A 36 -5.74 3.38 -7.81
CA ILE A 36 -6.07 4.29 -6.70
C ILE A 36 -7.47 4.00 -6.16
N LYS A 37 -8.47 3.84 -7.03
CA LYS A 37 -9.85 3.47 -6.61
C LYS A 37 -9.87 2.14 -5.85
N HIS A 38 -9.16 1.13 -6.33
CA HIS A 38 -9.04 -0.16 -5.64
C HIS A 38 -8.34 -0.02 -4.28
N ALA A 39 -7.30 0.80 -4.18
CA ALA A 39 -6.61 1.08 -2.92
C ALA A 39 -7.53 1.79 -1.91
N THR A 40 -8.33 2.78 -2.34
CA THR A 40 -9.33 3.44 -1.48
C THR A 40 -10.36 2.45 -0.96
N GLN A 41 -10.92 1.60 -1.84
CA GLN A 41 -11.86 0.55 -1.43
C GLN A 41 -11.25 -0.45 -0.44
N PHE A 42 -9.96 -0.78 -0.62
CA PHE A 42 -9.24 -1.64 0.32
C PHE A 42 -9.08 -0.97 1.68
N ILE A 43 -8.70 0.31 1.73
CA ILE A 43 -8.56 1.08 2.97
C ILE A 43 -9.89 1.10 3.72
N ASP A 44 -10.98 1.43 3.03
CA ASP A 44 -12.33 1.52 3.61
C ASP A 44 -12.79 0.16 4.15
N ARG A 45 -12.69 -0.90 3.33
CA ARG A 45 -13.15 -2.25 3.71
C ARG A 45 -12.41 -2.81 4.92
N ASN A 46 -11.13 -2.48 5.06
CA ASN A 46 -10.30 -2.97 6.17
C ASN A 46 -10.25 -1.98 7.35
N GLY A 47 -11.01 -0.88 7.29
CA GLY A 47 -11.05 0.14 8.34
C GLY A 47 -9.68 0.71 8.66
N VAL A 48 -8.81 0.93 7.66
CA VAL A 48 -7.48 1.51 7.87
C VAL A 48 -7.62 3.02 8.07
N ASP A 49 -7.21 3.52 9.24
CA ASP A 49 -7.35 4.92 9.67
C ASP A 49 -6.01 5.66 9.83
N SER A 50 -4.90 4.93 9.73
CA SER A 50 -3.57 5.41 10.04
C SER A 50 -2.50 4.66 9.24
N THR A 51 -1.34 5.31 9.06
CA THR A 51 -0.18 4.71 8.40
C THR A 51 1.03 4.77 9.34
N PRO A 52 1.91 3.75 9.34
CA PRO A 52 1.80 2.47 8.62
C PRO A 52 0.72 1.55 9.23
N SER A 53 0.12 0.69 8.40
CA SER A 53 -0.86 -0.34 8.79
C SER A 53 -0.59 -1.64 8.04
N LEU A 54 -0.77 -2.79 8.70
CA LEU A 54 -0.65 -4.12 8.08
C LEU A 54 -1.95 -4.90 8.23
N VAL A 55 -2.44 -5.46 7.13
CA VAL A 55 -3.62 -6.36 7.10
C VAL A 55 -3.18 -7.76 6.66
N ILE A 56 -3.43 -8.76 7.49
CA ILE A 56 -3.05 -10.16 7.27
C ILE A 56 -4.26 -10.94 6.73
N ASN A 57 -4.08 -11.52 5.54
CA ASN A 57 -5.09 -12.31 4.82
C ASN A 57 -6.47 -11.61 4.67
N GLY A 58 -6.48 -10.28 4.58
CA GLY A 58 -7.74 -9.51 4.52
C GLY A 58 -8.64 -9.63 5.76
N ARG A 59 -8.12 -10.15 6.88
CA ARG A 59 -8.90 -10.49 8.07
C ARG A 59 -8.44 -9.80 9.35
N TYR A 60 -7.12 -9.63 9.53
CA TYR A 60 -6.57 -9.08 10.77
C TYR A 60 -5.74 -7.83 10.53
N ARG A 61 -5.97 -6.77 11.29
CA ARG A 61 -5.10 -5.59 11.34
C ARG A 61 -4.07 -5.75 12.45
N ALA A 62 -2.78 -5.66 12.14
CA ALA A 62 -1.73 -5.71 13.16
C ALA A 62 -1.64 -4.36 13.89
N GLY A 63 -2.25 -4.26 15.08
CA GLY A 63 -2.15 -3.08 15.95
C GLY A 63 -0.92 -3.16 16.84
N GLY A 64 0.16 -2.48 16.48
CA GLY A 64 1.38 -2.35 17.28
C GLY A 64 1.78 -0.88 17.43
N ALA A 65 2.36 -0.53 18.58
CA ALA A 65 2.81 0.85 18.84
C ALA A 65 4.10 1.20 18.08
N THR A 66 4.89 0.19 17.70
CA THR A 66 6.15 0.34 16.95
C THR A 66 6.16 -0.54 15.69
N PRO A 67 7.01 -0.22 14.70
CA PRO A 67 7.23 -1.09 13.54
C PRO A 67 7.59 -2.53 13.91
N GLU A 68 8.44 -2.72 14.91
CA GLU A 68 8.87 -4.03 15.38
C GLU A 68 7.70 -4.84 15.95
N ASP A 69 6.83 -4.18 16.73
CA ASP A 69 5.62 -4.81 17.27
C ASP A 69 4.64 -5.18 16.17
N MET A 70 4.43 -4.28 15.18
CA MET A 70 3.59 -4.57 14.02
C MET A 70 4.08 -5.82 13.27
N LEU A 71 5.39 -5.95 13.05
CA LEU A 71 5.98 -7.12 12.40
C LEU A 71 5.88 -8.40 13.24
N ARG A 72 6.10 -8.32 14.54
CA ARG A 72 5.94 -9.45 15.46
C ARG A 72 4.49 -9.97 15.46
N ILE A 73 3.52 -9.06 15.57
CA ILE A 73 2.09 -9.40 15.54
C ILE A 73 1.69 -9.95 14.16
N ALA A 74 2.15 -9.32 13.08
CA ALA A 74 1.94 -9.83 11.72
C ALA A 74 2.45 -11.27 11.56
N GLY A 75 3.67 -11.56 12.05
CA GLY A 75 4.24 -12.91 12.03
C GLY A 75 3.38 -13.94 12.76
N ALA A 76 2.87 -13.62 13.95
CA ALA A 76 1.98 -14.50 14.70
C ALA A 76 0.65 -14.75 13.96
N LEU A 77 0.06 -13.71 13.37
CA LEU A 77 -1.18 -13.81 12.59
C LEU A 77 -1.00 -14.62 11.30
N ILE A 78 0.13 -14.46 10.61
CA ILE A 78 0.47 -15.26 9.43
C ILE A 78 0.58 -16.74 9.80
N GLN A 79 1.29 -17.06 10.89
CA GLN A 79 1.44 -18.45 11.34
C GLN A 79 0.11 -19.07 11.76
N ARG A 80 -0.79 -18.26 12.34
CA ARG A 80 -2.16 -18.69 12.61
C ARG A 80 -2.92 -19.02 11.32
N GLU A 81 -2.92 -18.13 10.34
CA GLU A 81 -3.65 -18.32 9.09
C GLU A 81 -3.15 -19.51 8.27
N ARG A 82 -1.83 -19.76 8.27
CA ARG A 82 -1.22 -20.94 7.64
C ARG A 82 -1.64 -22.27 8.28
N LYS A 83 -1.97 -22.27 9.58
CA LYS A 83 -2.45 -23.48 10.28
C LYS A 83 -3.95 -23.72 10.04
N THR A 84 -4.73 -22.66 9.86
CA THR A 84 -6.18 -22.75 9.66
C THR A 84 -6.59 -22.95 8.20
N SER A 85 -5.73 -22.60 7.26
CA SER A 85 -5.92 -22.86 5.83
C SER A 85 -4.89 -23.89 5.39
N PRO A 86 -5.26 -25.15 5.10
CA PRO A 86 -4.38 -26.05 4.39
C PRO A 86 -4.00 -25.37 3.07
N VAL A 87 -2.70 -25.27 2.79
CA VAL A 87 -2.24 -24.91 1.44
C VAL A 87 -2.84 -25.97 0.51
N PRO A 88 -3.61 -25.61 -0.53
CA PRO A 88 -4.02 -26.57 -1.54
C PRO A 88 -2.81 -27.17 -2.27
#